data_AF-A0A644SLZ2-F1
#
_entry.id   AF-A0A644SLZ2-F1
#
_cell.length_a   1.000
_cell.length_b   1.000
_cell.length_c   1.000
_cell.angle_alpha   90.00
_cell.angle_beta   90.00
_cell.angle_gamma   90.00
#
_symmetry.space_group_name_H-M   'P 1'
#
loop_
_entity.id
_entity.type
_entity.pdbx_description
1 polymer ?
#
loop_
_entity_poly.entity_id
_entity_poly.type
_entity_poly.pdbx_seq_one_letter_code
_entity_poly.pdbx_strand_id
1 'polypeptide(L)'
;MKILKKVVLTLFVILVAATAGGYIYFNLKFTPDKNYLKVEKESGFIPLTWLGKEKNALLLPIHFSNDTITYYLQLDTGSPYTVFYAKAIQNIPQISIHKETAKASFYLGKTKVTSDHFKIYNMASENKDSLKIIGTIGADILEDRKTIINFKENYMVLNVSKVPLIFQNKLFDFQFKKRKIILNGFLKAKEEKFLLDTGTSAYELLTNKEVWNNLKGPNSKIIIEKSEQSWNNVLTTYTANCKQKIQIANVEIPLNNVTYVGGFSKAQYAMMKFSGMTGMLGNKIFSNNIMYIDCTQNKIAIE
;
A
#
# COMPACT_ATOMS: atom_id res chain seq x y z
N MET A 1 -37.85 14.78 -36.96
CA MET A 1 -36.93 13.63 -36.75
C MET A 1 -35.46 13.91 -37.06
N LYS A 2 -35.09 14.51 -38.22
CA LYS A 2 -33.66 14.71 -38.58
C LYS A 2 -32.88 15.64 -37.62
N ILE A 3 -33.52 16.72 -37.15
CA ILE A 3 -32.89 17.69 -36.23
C ILE A 3 -32.66 17.06 -34.85
N LEU A 4 -33.66 16.37 -34.30
CA LEU A 4 -33.53 15.66 -33.03
C LEU A 4 -32.42 14.59 -33.08
N LYS A 5 -32.32 13.82 -34.17
CA LYS A 5 -31.22 12.86 -34.38
C LYS A 5 -29.85 13.54 -34.38
N LYS A 6 -29.71 14.70 -35.02
CA LYS A 6 -28.46 15.47 -35.02
C LYS A 6 -28.12 15.99 -33.61
N VAL A 7 -29.10 16.53 -32.88
CA VAL A 7 -28.88 17.01 -31.49
C VAL A 7 -28.44 15.88 -30.57
N VAL A 8 -29.12 14.73 -30.63
CA VAL A 8 -28.75 13.55 -29.83
C VAL A 8 -27.35 13.05 -30.20
N LEU A 9 -27.02 13.00 -31.49
CA LEU A 9 -25.69 12.57 -31.93
C LEU A 9 -24.60 13.53 -31.44
N THR A 10 -24.83 14.85 -31.53
CA THR A 10 -23.89 15.86 -31.03
C THR A 10 -23.70 15.73 -29.52
N LEU A 11 -24.78 15.58 -28.75
CA LEU A 11 -24.70 15.39 -27.30
C LEU A 11 -23.96 14.08 -26.94
N PHE A 12 -24.20 13.01 -27.70
CA PHE A 12 -23.49 11.75 -27.52
C PHE A 12 -21.99 11.90 -27.79
N VAL A 13 -21.61 12.58 -28.88
CA VAL A 13 -20.20 12.85 -29.20
C VAL A 13 -19.53 13.69 -28.11
N ILE A 14 -20.20 14.73 -27.60
CA ILE A 14 -19.69 15.55 -26.50
C ILE A 14 -19.52 14.72 -25.22
N LEU A 15 -20.48 13.85 -24.90
CA LEU A 15 -20.41 12.97 -23.73
C LEU A 15 -19.26 11.96 -23.85
N VAL A 16 -19.08 11.34 -25.03
CA VAL A 16 -17.95 10.43 -25.30
C VAL A 16 -16.62 11.18 -25.20
N ALA A 17 -16.52 12.39 -25.76
CA ALA A 17 -15.31 13.20 -25.66
C ALA A 17 -15.00 13.62 -24.20
N ALA A 18 -16.03 14.01 -23.43
CA ALA A 18 -15.87 14.38 -22.03
C ALA A 18 -15.48 13.19 -21.15
N THR A 19 -16.05 12.01 -21.38
CA THR A 19 -15.71 10.77 -20.66
C THR A 19 -14.31 10.29 -21.02
N ALA A 20 -13.93 10.32 -22.30
CA ALA A 20 -12.58 9.99 -22.75
C ALA A 20 -11.53 10.99 -22.21
N GLY A 21 -11.80 12.28 -22.32
CA GLY A 21 -10.94 13.34 -21.78
C GLY A 21 -10.80 13.26 -20.27
N GLY A 22 -11.90 13.02 -19.55
CA GLY A 22 -11.89 12.78 -18.12
C GLY A 22 -11.08 11.54 -17.74
N TYR A 23 -11.27 10.43 -18.46
CA TYR A 23 -10.48 9.20 -18.27
C TYR A 23 -8.98 9.45 -18.45
N ILE A 24 -8.59 10.13 -19.53
CA ILE A 24 -7.18 10.47 -19.81
C ILE A 24 -6.61 11.35 -18.68
N TYR A 25 -7.34 12.40 -18.30
CA TYR A 25 -6.92 13.32 -17.23
C TYR A 25 -6.71 12.58 -15.90
N PHE A 26 -7.68 11.78 -15.45
CA PHE A 26 -7.54 11.02 -14.21
C PHE A 26 -6.47 9.93 -14.32
N ASN A 27 -6.36 9.29 -15.49
CA ASN A 27 -5.32 8.30 -15.71
C ASN A 27 -3.93 8.93 -15.53
N LEU A 28 -3.68 10.10 -16.13
CA LEU A 28 -2.43 10.86 -15.98
C LEU A 28 -2.22 11.33 -14.55
N LYS A 29 -3.23 11.96 -13.93
CA LYS A 29 -3.16 12.49 -12.55
C LYS A 29 -2.79 11.44 -11.51
N PHE A 30 -3.25 10.20 -11.69
CA PHE A 30 -2.97 9.09 -10.77
C PHE A 30 -1.85 8.16 -11.26
N THR A 31 -1.25 8.42 -12.42
CA THR A 31 -0.05 7.69 -12.84
C THR A 31 1.14 8.29 -12.10
N PRO A 32 1.89 7.48 -11.35
CA PRO A 32 3.06 8.00 -10.68
C PRO A 32 4.14 8.40 -11.70
N ASP A 33 4.90 9.44 -11.38
CA ASP A 33 6.11 9.82 -12.10
C ASP A 33 7.11 8.66 -12.10
N LYS A 34 8.15 8.71 -12.95
CA LYS A 34 9.21 7.69 -12.99
C LYS A 34 9.82 7.40 -11.61
N ASN A 35 10.39 6.21 -11.44
CA ASN A 35 11.08 5.88 -10.20
C ASN A 35 12.43 6.60 -10.13
N TYR A 36 12.66 7.34 -9.04
CA TYR A 36 13.92 8.06 -8.80
C TYR A 36 14.85 7.32 -7.83
N LEU A 37 14.42 6.17 -7.29
CA LEU A 37 15.22 5.39 -6.35
C LEU A 37 16.29 4.57 -7.08
N LYS A 38 17.54 4.79 -6.70
CA LYS A 38 18.63 3.85 -6.92
C LYS A 38 18.77 2.97 -5.69
N VAL A 39 18.62 1.65 -5.86
CA VAL A 39 18.72 0.65 -4.79
C VAL A 39 19.82 -0.34 -5.17
N GLU A 40 20.88 -0.41 -4.37
CA GLU A 40 22.11 -1.14 -4.73
C GLU A 40 22.23 -2.49 -4.02
N LYS A 41 22.52 -3.57 -4.76
CA LYS A 41 22.82 -4.91 -4.19
C LYS A 41 21.67 -5.48 -3.36
N GLU A 42 21.81 -6.74 -2.94
CA GLU A 42 20.89 -7.39 -2.01
C GLU A 42 21.02 -6.77 -0.61
N SER A 43 19.90 -6.58 0.09
CA SER A 43 19.90 -5.98 1.43
C SER A 43 20.38 -6.91 2.55
N GLY A 44 20.34 -8.22 2.33
CA GLY A 44 20.27 -9.18 3.43
C GLY A 44 19.03 -8.95 4.32
N PHE A 45 19.02 -9.54 5.51
CA PHE A 45 17.87 -9.41 6.43
C PHE A 45 17.76 -7.99 6.99
N ILE A 46 16.61 -7.37 6.73
CA ILE A 46 16.18 -6.10 7.33
C ILE A 46 15.10 -6.44 8.36
N PRO A 47 15.28 -6.14 9.66
CA PRO A 47 14.25 -6.43 10.65
C PRO A 47 13.03 -5.53 10.47
N LEU A 48 11.84 -6.10 10.70
CA LEU A 48 10.57 -5.40 10.72
C LEU A 48 10.18 -5.07 12.16
N THR A 49 10.00 -3.79 12.46
CA THR A 49 9.52 -3.33 13.78
C THR A 49 8.05 -2.96 13.69
N TRP A 50 7.21 -3.59 14.51
CA TRP A 50 5.79 -3.24 14.60
C TRP A 50 5.55 -2.12 15.61
N LEU A 51 4.81 -1.09 15.21
CA LEU A 51 4.36 -0.03 16.11
C LEU A 51 2.94 -0.29 16.62
N GLY A 52 2.71 -0.04 17.91
CA GLY A 52 1.40 -0.15 18.56
C GLY A 52 1.03 -1.58 18.97
N LYS A 53 0.14 -1.70 19.96
CA LYS A 53 -0.31 -3.00 20.50
C LYS A 53 -0.98 -3.88 19.44
N GLU A 54 -1.67 -3.26 18.50
CA GLU A 54 -2.38 -3.93 17.40
C GLU A 54 -1.54 -4.06 16.11
N LYS A 55 -0.22 -3.84 16.18
CA LYS A 55 0.68 -3.94 15.01
C LYS A 55 0.25 -3.01 13.85
N ASN A 56 0.06 -1.73 14.19
CA ASN A 56 -0.58 -0.72 13.34
C ASN A 56 0.31 -0.19 12.21
N ALA A 57 1.63 -0.24 12.36
CA ALA A 57 2.58 0.17 11.33
C ALA A 57 3.76 -0.81 11.29
N LEU A 58 4.19 -1.16 10.07
CA LEU A 58 5.46 -1.84 9.84
C LEU A 58 6.55 -0.81 9.60
N LEU A 59 7.58 -0.83 10.43
CA LEU A 59 8.70 0.09 10.35
C LEU A 59 9.96 -0.65 9.90
N LEU A 60 10.67 0.00 8.98
CA LEU A 60 11.96 -0.43 8.48
C LEU A 60 13.05 0.51 9.01
N PRO A 61 14.07 -0.01 9.71
CA PRO A 61 15.17 0.80 10.17
C PRO A 61 16.07 1.22 9.00
N ILE A 62 16.51 2.47 9.03
CA ILE A 62 17.51 3.00 8.11
C ILE A 62 18.65 3.64 8.87
N HIS A 63 19.81 3.68 8.21
CA HIS A 63 21.03 4.29 8.75
C HIS A 63 21.66 5.22 7.72
N PHE A 64 22.04 6.42 8.14
CA PHE A 64 22.88 7.29 7.32
C PHE A 64 24.35 6.94 7.51
N SER A 65 25.17 7.26 6.50
CA SER A 65 26.62 7.06 6.62
C SER A 65 27.18 7.94 7.74
N ASN A 66 28.04 7.37 8.58
CA ASN A 66 28.67 8.04 9.72
C ASN A 66 27.67 8.58 10.75
N ASP A 67 26.48 7.97 10.85
CA ASP A 67 25.47 8.28 11.85
C ASP A 67 25.22 7.04 12.74
N THR A 68 25.16 7.25 14.05
CA THR A 68 24.85 6.18 15.02
C THR A 68 23.36 6.07 15.30
N ILE A 69 22.56 7.06 14.87
CA ILE A 69 21.13 7.10 15.08
C ILE A 69 20.44 6.14 14.10
N THR A 70 19.53 5.32 14.64
CA THR A 70 18.58 4.56 13.81
C THR A 70 17.33 5.39 13.58
N TYR A 71 17.01 5.60 12.31
CA TYR A 71 15.77 6.22 11.87
C TYR A 71 14.83 5.15 11.31
N TYR A 72 13.55 5.47 11.18
CA TYR A 72 12.55 4.52 10.68
C TYR A 72 11.74 5.12 9.54
N LEU A 73 11.45 4.27 8.56
CA LEU A 73 10.44 4.53 7.52
C LEU A 73 9.31 3.52 7.67
N GLN A 74 8.07 3.97 7.57
CA GLN A 74 6.92 3.06 7.52
C GLN A 74 6.84 2.38 6.16
N LEU A 75 6.81 1.05 6.12
CA LEU A 75 6.59 0.28 4.90
C LEU A 75 5.12 0.41 4.46
N ASP A 76 4.88 1.02 3.31
CA ASP A 76 3.54 1.27 2.78
C ASP A 76 3.47 0.99 1.27
N THR A 77 3.09 -0.23 0.90
CA THR A 77 2.83 -0.60 -0.50
C THR A 77 1.57 0.06 -1.06
N GLY A 78 0.74 0.68 -0.21
CA GLY A 78 -0.33 1.59 -0.58
C GLY A 78 0.18 2.96 -1.03
N SER A 79 1.40 3.37 -0.69
CA SER A 79 2.02 4.58 -1.22
C SER A 79 2.82 4.29 -2.49
N PRO A 80 2.60 5.00 -3.61
CA PRO A 80 3.42 4.85 -4.80
C PRO A 80 4.82 5.50 -4.70
N TYR A 81 5.12 6.20 -3.60
CA TYR A 81 6.40 6.89 -3.42
C TYR A 81 6.96 6.69 -2.03
N THR A 82 8.29 6.63 -1.95
CA THR A 82 9.04 6.86 -0.73
C THR A 82 9.07 8.36 -0.45
N VAL A 83 8.62 8.76 0.73
CA VAL A 83 8.44 10.16 1.13
C VAL A 83 9.05 10.41 2.50
N PHE A 84 9.51 11.64 2.72
CA PHE A 84 9.95 12.12 4.03
C PHE A 84 8.94 13.08 4.64
N TYR A 85 8.80 13.05 5.97
CA TYR A 85 7.96 13.98 6.70
C TYR A 85 8.74 15.25 7.03
N ALA A 86 8.27 16.39 6.54
CA ALA A 86 9.01 17.66 6.55
C ALA A 86 9.58 18.01 7.93
N LYS A 87 8.75 17.99 8.98
CA LYS A 87 9.19 18.30 10.36
C LYS A 87 10.23 17.31 10.90
N ALA A 88 10.12 16.03 10.53
CA ALA A 88 10.98 14.97 11.05
C ALA A 88 12.40 14.98 10.45
N ILE A 89 12.57 15.55 9.26
CA ILE A 89 13.85 15.59 8.54
C ILE A 89 14.60 16.92 8.64
N GLN A 90 13.99 17.98 9.19
CA GLN A 90 14.58 19.34 9.23
C GLN A 90 15.99 19.39 9.83
N ASN A 91 16.27 18.56 10.82
CA ASN A 91 17.52 18.58 11.58
C ASN A 91 18.41 17.35 11.31
N ILE A 92 18.23 16.67 10.17
CA ILE A 92 19.04 15.51 9.77
C ILE A 92 20.10 15.96 8.75
N PRO A 93 21.38 16.09 9.13
CA PRO A 93 22.42 16.68 8.27
C PRO A 93 22.62 15.96 6.92
N GLN A 94 22.30 14.66 6.87
CA GLN A 94 22.49 13.81 5.69
C GLN A 94 21.36 13.94 4.66
N ILE A 95 20.35 14.77 4.95
CA ILE A 95 19.23 15.06 4.06
C ILE A 95 19.32 16.52 3.61
N SER A 96 19.47 16.74 2.31
CA SER A 96 19.42 18.07 1.71
C SER A 96 18.04 18.36 1.15
N ILE A 97 17.38 19.41 1.65
CA ILE A 97 16.01 19.78 1.27
C ILE A 97 16.04 20.82 0.14
N HIS A 98 15.29 20.55 -0.94
CA HIS A 98 15.10 21.42 -2.09
C HIS A 98 13.61 21.54 -2.42
N LYS A 99 12.97 22.61 -1.91
CA LYS A 99 11.53 22.87 -2.05
C LYS A 99 10.70 21.67 -1.54
N GLU A 100 10.02 20.96 -2.44
CA GLU A 100 9.13 19.83 -2.15
C GLU A 100 9.83 18.47 -2.25
N THR A 101 11.14 18.47 -2.50
CA THR A 101 11.96 17.26 -2.65
C THR A 101 13.16 17.28 -1.73
N ALA A 102 13.67 16.10 -1.40
CA ALA A 102 14.90 15.93 -0.66
C ALA A 102 15.87 15.02 -1.41
N LYS A 103 17.16 15.35 -1.28
CA LYS A 103 18.27 14.50 -1.67
C LYS A 103 18.84 13.81 -0.44
N ALA A 104 18.93 12.50 -0.49
CA ALA A 104 19.47 11.71 0.60
C ALA A 104 20.07 10.39 0.09
N SER A 105 20.91 9.79 0.92
CA SER A 105 21.33 8.40 0.77
C SER A 105 21.41 7.73 2.12
N PHE A 106 20.78 6.58 2.24
CA PHE A 106 20.71 5.80 3.47
C PHE A 106 20.87 4.31 3.17
N TYR A 107 21.22 3.55 4.20
CA TYR A 107 21.24 2.11 4.17
C TYR A 107 19.94 1.55 4.73
N LEU A 108 19.46 0.51 4.07
CA LEU A 108 18.34 -0.31 4.51
C LEU A 108 18.87 -1.75 4.57
N GLY A 109 19.23 -2.21 5.77
CA GLY A 109 20.13 -3.38 5.88
C GLY A 109 21.46 -3.11 5.18
N LYS A 110 21.88 -3.99 4.27
CA LYS A 110 23.12 -3.86 3.49
C LYS A 110 22.93 -3.12 2.16
N THR A 111 21.70 -2.82 1.74
CA THR A 111 21.46 -2.11 0.47
C THR A 111 21.54 -0.61 0.69
N LYS A 112 22.18 0.09 -0.24
CA LYS A 112 22.20 1.55 -0.27
C LYS A 112 21.05 2.04 -1.13
N VAL A 113 20.19 2.87 -0.56
CA VAL A 113 19.11 3.59 -1.25
C VAL A 113 19.56 5.03 -1.45
N THR A 114 19.38 5.56 -2.66
CA THR A 114 19.73 6.93 -3.01
C THR A 114 18.68 7.54 -3.91
N SER A 115 18.34 8.80 -3.68
CA SER A 115 17.54 9.61 -4.57
C SER A 115 17.83 11.09 -4.31
N ASP A 116 17.73 11.90 -5.35
CA ASP A 116 17.69 13.36 -5.30
C ASP A 116 16.26 13.92 -5.33
N HIS A 117 15.24 13.05 -5.39
CA HIS A 117 13.82 13.39 -5.55
C HIS A 117 12.92 12.67 -4.54
N PHE A 118 13.36 12.42 -3.31
CA PHE A 118 12.42 11.96 -2.27
C PHE A 118 11.36 13.04 -2.06
N LYS A 119 10.07 12.69 -2.19
CA LYS A 119 9.00 13.68 -2.00
C LYS A 119 8.91 14.05 -0.52
N ILE A 120 8.65 15.32 -0.23
CA ILE A 120 8.45 15.81 1.13
C ILE A 120 6.95 16.00 1.38
N TYR A 121 6.47 15.42 2.47
CA TYR A 121 5.09 15.57 2.92
C TYR A 121 5.01 16.42 4.19
N ASN A 122 4.17 17.45 4.17
CA ASN A 122 3.92 18.32 5.31
C ASN A 122 2.87 17.68 6.22
N MET A 123 3.32 16.85 7.17
CA MET A 123 2.46 16.29 8.21
C MET A 123 2.27 17.29 9.35
N ALA A 124 1.03 17.47 9.80
CA ALA A 124 0.67 18.45 10.83
C ALA A 124 1.16 18.06 12.23
N SER A 125 1.20 16.76 12.55
CA SER A 125 1.50 16.28 13.90
C SER A 125 3.00 16.15 14.17
N GLU A 126 3.41 16.56 15.37
CA GLU A 126 4.69 16.19 15.95
C GLU A 126 4.62 14.72 16.39
N ASN A 127 5.62 13.92 16.00
CA ASN A 127 5.76 12.55 16.48
C ASN A 127 5.91 12.58 18.00
N LYS A 128 4.90 12.10 18.73
CA LYS A 128 4.98 11.81 20.17
C LYS A 128 5.61 10.45 20.45
N ASP A 129 5.93 9.69 19.41
CA ASP A 129 6.54 8.37 19.53
C ASP A 129 8.03 8.47 19.85
N SER A 130 8.53 7.54 20.67
CA SER A 130 9.96 7.44 21.02
C SER A 130 10.84 7.06 19.83
N LEU A 131 10.26 6.49 18.77
CA LEU A 131 10.96 6.11 17.55
C LEU A 131 11.06 7.31 16.59
N LYS A 132 12.24 7.49 16.01
CA LYS A 132 12.51 8.53 15.00
C LYS A 132 11.96 8.12 13.64
N ILE A 133 10.64 8.15 13.48
CA ILE A 133 9.95 7.88 12.22
C ILE A 133 10.05 9.15 11.36
N ILE A 134 10.75 9.05 10.22
CA ILE A 134 11.05 10.22 9.38
C ILE A 134 10.32 10.22 8.05
N GLY A 135 9.49 9.20 7.78
CA GLY A 135 8.77 9.09 6.52
C GLY A 135 8.16 7.72 6.28
N THR A 136 7.84 7.49 5.01
CA THR A 136 7.23 6.27 4.47
C THR A 136 8.09 5.76 3.33
N ILE A 137 8.31 4.46 3.27
CA ILE A 137 8.93 3.78 2.13
C ILE A 137 7.84 3.10 1.31
N GLY A 138 7.65 3.62 0.09
CA GLY A 138 6.53 3.25 -0.78
C GLY A 138 6.85 2.07 -1.69
N ALA A 139 5.89 1.71 -2.53
CA ALA A 139 6.02 0.64 -3.52
C ALA A 139 7.06 0.94 -4.63
N ASP A 140 7.56 2.17 -4.75
CA ASP A 140 8.70 2.49 -5.63
C ASP A 140 9.99 1.75 -5.20
N ILE A 141 10.10 1.32 -3.94
CA ILE A 141 11.19 0.43 -3.50
C ILE A 141 11.10 -0.97 -4.11
N LEU A 142 9.92 -1.40 -4.58
CA LEU A 142 9.70 -2.74 -5.13
C LEU A 142 9.81 -2.79 -6.66
N GLU A 143 9.65 -1.65 -7.35
CA GLU A 143 9.68 -1.55 -8.81
C GLU A 143 10.99 -2.11 -9.38
N ASP A 144 10.88 -2.99 -10.39
CA ASP A 144 11.98 -3.71 -11.04
C ASP A 144 12.86 -4.56 -10.11
N ARG A 145 12.31 -5.05 -8.99
CA ARG A 145 13.05 -5.81 -7.97
C ARG A 145 12.32 -7.05 -7.49
N LYS A 146 13.09 -7.89 -6.80
CA LYS A 146 12.63 -9.13 -6.14
C LYS A 146 12.77 -8.95 -4.64
N THR A 147 11.70 -9.24 -3.92
CA THR A 147 11.57 -8.93 -2.50
C THR A 147 10.98 -10.11 -1.74
N ILE A 148 11.50 -10.36 -0.54
CA ILE A 148 10.89 -11.26 0.43
C ILE A 148 10.38 -10.42 1.60
N ILE A 149 9.15 -10.65 2.03
CA ILE A 149 8.60 -10.13 3.28
C ILE A 149 8.18 -11.34 4.11
N ASN A 150 8.87 -11.57 5.22
CA ASN A 150 8.55 -12.63 6.15
C ASN A 150 7.86 -12.03 7.38
N PHE A 151 6.53 -12.09 7.40
CA PHE A 151 5.72 -11.55 8.50
C PHE A 151 5.83 -12.42 9.77
N LYS A 152 6.05 -13.73 9.59
CA LYS A 152 6.21 -14.69 10.70
C LYS A 152 7.49 -14.43 11.49
N GLU A 153 8.60 -14.20 10.79
CA GLU A 153 9.93 -13.99 11.39
C GLU A 153 10.33 -12.51 11.45
N ASN A 154 9.44 -11.60 11.04
CA ASN A 154 9.59 -10.15 11.10
C ASN A 154 10.86 -9.64 10.40
N TYR A 155 11.06 -10.01 9.13
CA TYR A 155 12.09 -9.41 8.30
C TYR A 155 11.67 -9.20 6.85
N MET A 156 12.45 -8.38 6.15
CA MET A 156 12.37 -8.15 4.71
C MET A 156 13.75 -8.37 4.08
N VAL A 157 13.78 -8.82 2.82
CA VAL A 157 14.98 -8.84 1.99
C VAL A 157 14.64 -8.20 0.64
N LEU A 158 15.40 -7.19 0.25
CA LEU A 158 15.30 -6.50 -1.03
C LEU A 158 16.38 -7.00 -1.99
N ASN A 159 16.09 -6.90 -3.29
CA ASN A 159 17.02 -7.23 -4.38
C ASN A 159 17.54 -8.67 -4.33
N VAL A 160 16.67 -9.61 -3.96
CA VAL A 160 17.03 -11.03 -3.93
C VAL A 160 17.43 -11.48 -5.34
N SER A 161 18.58 -12.12 -5.49
CA SER A 161 19.10 -12.49 -6.82
C SER A 161 18.24 -13.53 -7.56
N LYS A 162 17.70 -14.52 -6.84
CA LYS A 162 16.96 -15.67 -7.38
C LYS A 162 15.72 -15.96 -6.56
N VAL A 163 14.74 -16.63 -7.18
CA VAL A 163 13.56 -17.15 -6.48
C VAL A 163 14.04 -18.19 -5.45
N PRO A 164 13.73 -18.02 -4.15
CA PRO A 164 14.03 -19.02 -3.13
C PRO A 164 13.41 -20.39 -3.44
N LEU A 165 14.09 -21.47 -3.08
CA LEU A 165 13.65 -22.85 -3.36
C LEU A 165 12.22 -23.14 -2.88
N ILE A 166 11.84 -22.57 -1.73
CA ILE A 166 10.50 -22.73 -1.14
C ILE A 166 9.36 -22.20 -2.04
N PHE A 167 9.68 -21.28 -2.97
CA PHE A 167 8.69 -20.61 -3.84
C PHE A 167 8.70 -21.07 -5.30
N GLN A 168 9.69 -21.84 -5.77
CA GLN A 168 9.90 -22.08 -7.21
C GLN A 168 8.67 -22.63 -7.95
N ASN A 169 7.88 -23.49 -7.29
CA ASN A 169 6.66 -24.09 -7.86
C ASN A 169 5.36 -23.50 -7.29
N LYS A 170 5.46 -22.36 -6.59
CA LYS A 170 4.32 -21.69 -5.92
C LYS A 170 4.03 -20.29 -6.48
N LEU A 171 4.75 -19.90 -7.54
CA LEU A 171 4.59 -18.59 -8.16
C LEU A 171 3.26 -18.50 -8.92
N PHE A 172 2.55 -17.39 -8.73
CA PHE A 172 1.35 -17.03 -9.49
C PHE A 172 1.42 -15.56 -9.93
N ASP A 173 0.56 -15.20 -10.87
CA ASP A 173 0.52 -13.84 -11.43
C ASP A 173 -0.13 -12.85 -10.47
N PHE A 174 0.41 -11.64 -10.43
CA PHE A 174 -0.23 -10.47 -9.86
C PHE A 174 -0.12 -9.29 -10.82
N GLN A 175 -0.73 -8.15 -10.50
CA GLN A 175 -0.52 -6.93 -11.28
C GLN A 175 0.26 -5.91 -10.45
N PHE A 176 1.41 -5.46 -10.97
CA PHE A 176 2.09 -4.28 -10.47
C PHE A 176 1.83 -3.09 -11.40
N LYS A 177 0.74 -2.36 -11.16
CA LYS A 177 0.33 -1.23 -12.03
C LYS A 177 0.27 0.06 -11.24
N LYS A 178 0.92 1.12 -11.74
CA LYS A 178 1.00 2.41 -11.04
C LYS A 178 1.53 2.25 -9.60
N ARG A 179 2.47 1.32 -9.41
CA ARG A 179 3.02 0.91 -8.11
C ARG A 179 1.97 0.46 -7.09
N LYS A 180 0.96 -0.24 -7.59
CA LYS A 180 -0.05 -0.93 -6.77
C LYS A 180 0.07 -2.42 -7.06
N ILE A 181 0.13 -3.22 -6.00
CA ILE A 181 0.12 -4.68 -6.07
C ILE A 181 -1.33 -5.13 -6.00
N ILE A 182 -1.86 -5.66 -7.09
CA ILE A 182 -3.23 -6.18 -7.16
C ILE A 182 -3.17 -7.69 -7.25
N LEU A 183 -3.80 -8.34 -6.26
CA LEU A 183 -3.97 -9.78 -6.18
C LEU A 183 -5.37 -10.14 -6.65
N ASN A 184 -5.46 -11.10 -7.57
CA ASN A 184 -6.74 -11.72 -7.94
C ASN A 184 -6.95 -12.95 -7.06
N GLY A 185 -8.16 -13.15 -6.59
CA GLY A 185 -8.51 -14.31 -5.78
C GLY A 185 -10.00 -14.56 -5.73
N PHE A 186 -10.41 -15.55 -4.95
CA PHE A 186 -11.81 -15.87 -4.72
C PHE A 186 -12.22 -15.57 -3.29
N LEU A 187 -13.34 -14.89 -3.13
CA LEU A 187 -14.03 -14.70 -1.84
C LEU A 187 -15.49 -15.09 -2.01
N LYS A 188 -15.97 -16.04 -1.21
CA LYS A 188 -17.31 -16.65 -1.37
C LYS A 188 -17.57 -17.14 -2.80
N ALA A 189 -16.58 -17.81 -3.39
CA ALA A 189 -16.61 -18.34 -4.76
C ALA A 189 -16.80 -17.29 -5.89
N LYS A 190 -16.63 -16.00 -5.59
CA LYS A 190 -16.60 -14.93 -6.60
C LYS A 190 -15.16 -14.52 -6.85
N GLU A 191 -14.83 -14.29 -8.11
CA GLU A 191 -13.55 -13.68 -8.48
C GLU A 191 -13.53 -12.23 -8.04
N GLU A 192 -12.47 -11.84 -7.34
CA GLU A 192 -12.35 -10.59 -6.60
C GLU A 192 -10.92 -10.04 -6.76
N LYS A 193 -10.78 -8.72 -6.59
CA LYS A 193 -9.50 -8.01 -6.73
C LYS A 193 -9.15 -7.30 -5.44
N PHE A 194 -7.94 -7.54 -4.96
CA PHE A 194 -7.46 -7.05 -3.69
C PHE A 194 -6.20 -6.20 -3.88
N LEU A 195 -6.18 -5.00 -3.31
CA LEU A 195 -4.97 -4.20 -3.21
C LEU A 195 -4.16 -4.69 -2.01
N LEU A 196 -2.89 -5.07 -2.19
CA LEU A 196 -1.98 -5.29 -1.07
C LEU A 196 -1.48 -3.94 -0.56
N ASP A 197 -1.79 -3.62 0.69
CA ASP A 197 -1.48 -2.34 1.32
C ASP A 197 -0.87 -2.54 2.71
N THR A 198 0.46 -2.52 2.78
CA THR A 198 1.17 -2.64 4.05
C THR A 198 1.06 -1.40 4.94
N GLY A 199 0.57 -0.26 4.42
CA GLY A 199 0.29 0.95 5.21
C GLY A 199 -0.98 0.81 6.06
N THR A 200 -1.91 -0.06 5.64
CA THR A 200 -3.14 -0.39 6.37
C THR A 200 -2.93 -1.62 7.29
N SER A 201 -1.89 -1.58 8.12
CA SER A 201 -1.36 -2.77 8.83
C SER A 201 -2.33 -3.47 9.78
N ALA A 202 -3.20 -2.69 10.45
CA ALA A 202 -4.03 -3.17 11.56
C ALA A 202 -5.20 -4.08 11.11
N TYR A 203 -5.55 -4.06 9.83
CA TYR A 203 -6.75 -4.71 9.31
C TYR A 203 -6.40 -5.89 8.40
N GLU A 204 -7.26 -6.91 8.41
CA GLU A 204 -7.13 -8.04 7.48
C GLU A 204 -7.68 -7.67 6.11
N LEU A 205 -8.95 -7.23 6.06
CA LEU A 205 -9.59 -6.69 4.86
C LEU A 205 -10.30 -5.37 5.19
N LEU A 206 -9.81 -4.27 4.61
CA LEU A 206 -10.50 -2.98 4.60
C LEU A 206 -11.32 -2.85 3.30
N THR A 207 -12.64 -2.73 3.44
CA THR A 207 -13.58 -2.77 2.32
C THR A 207 -14.68 -1.71 2.45
N ASN A 208 -15.57 -1.64 1.46
CA ASN A 208 -16.73 -0.77 1.49
C ASN A 208 -17.84 -1.34 2.39
N LYS A 209 -18.80 -0.49 2.77
CA LYS A 209 -19.88 -0.85 3.71
C LYS A 209 -20.77 -2.01 3.21
N GLU A 210 -20.96 -2.13 1.90
CA GLU A 210 -21.79 -3.16 1.29
C GLU A 210 -21.14 -4.54 1.44
N VAL A 211 -19.87 -4.66 1.04
CA VAL A 211 -19.08 -5.89 1.21
C VAL A 211 -18.92 -6.22 2.69
N TRP A 212 -18.65 -5.23 3.54
CA TRP A 212 -18.58 -5.43 4.99
C TRP A 212 -19.88 -6.00 5.57
N ASN A 213 -21.05 -5.45 5.18
CA ASN A 213 -22.35 -5.97 5.61
C ASN A 213 -22.58 -7.42 5.16
N ASN A 214 -22.08 -7.78 3.98
CA ASN A 214 -22.22 -9.13 3.41
C ASN A 214 -21.29 -10.17 4.04
N LEU A 215 -20.18 -9.72 4.64
CA LEU A 215 -19.15 -10.59 5.23
C LEU A 215 -19.26 -10.70 6.76
N LYS A 216 -19.71 -9.63 7.45
CA LYS A 216 -19.81 -9.61 8.91
C LYS A 216 -20.70 -10.76 9.41
N GLY A 217 -20.32 -11.35 10.55
CA GLY A 217 -21.17 -12.33 11.21
C GLY A 217 -22.50 -11.71 11.66
N PRO A 218 -23.61 -12.47 11.67
CA PRO A 218 -24.93 -11.95 12.04
C PRO A 218 -24.96 -11.34 13.44
N ASN A 219 -24.19 -11.90 14.39
CA ASN A 219 -24.10 -11.46 15.79
C ASN A 219 -22.69 -10.94 16.17
N SER A 220 -21.89 -10.49 15.19
CA SER A 220 -20.54 -10.01 15.50
C SER A 220 -20.59 -8.71 16.33
N LYS A 221 -19.86 -8.66 17.44
CA LYS A 221 -19.58 -7.39 18.13
C LYS A 221 -18.81 -6.49 17.17
N ILE A 222 -19.28 -5.25 17.00
CA ILE A 222 -18.62 -4.26 16.15
C ILE A 222 -17.66 -3.46 17.03
N ILE A 223 -16.38 -3.49 16.69
CA ILE A 223 -15.36 -2.63 17.30
C ILE A 223 -15.34 -1.34 16.50
N ILE A 224 -15.49 -0.21 17.20
CA ILE A 224 -15.52 1.13 16.60
C ILE A 224 -14.31 1.90 17.11
N GLU A 225 -13.47 2.35 16.19
CA GLU A 225 -12.31 3.19 16.52
C GLU A 225 -12.41 4.50 15.73
N LYS A 226 -12.01 5.60 16.36
CA LYS A 226 -11.96 6.90 15.69
C LYS A 226 -10.49 7.23 15.47
N SER A 227 -10.11 7.51 14.23
CA SER A 227 -8.75 7.99 13.95
C SER A 227 -8.57 9.39 14.54
N GLU A 228 -7.43 9.64 15.16
CA GLU A 228 -6.97 11.00 15.43
C GLU A 228 -6.65 11.68 14.08
N GLN A 229 -7.54 12.57 13.62
CA GLN A 229 -7.40 13.46 12.46
C GLN A 229 -6.70 12.91 11.21
N SER A 230 -7.50 12.43 10.25
CA SER A 230 -7.07 12.18 8.88
C SER A 230 -7.84 13.13 7.95
N TRP A 231 -7.17 14.15 7.39
CA TRP A 231 -7.69 15.00 6.29
C TRP A 231 -8.95 15.83 6.62
N ASN A 232 -8.89 16.66 7.67
CA ASN A 232 -10.00 17.53 8.15
C ASN A 232 -11.29 16.80 8.60
N ASN A 233 -11.35 15.47 8.51
CA ASN A 233 -12.47 14.65 8.96
C ASN A 233 -12.02 13.56 9.93
N VAL A 234 -12.85 13.23 10.93
CA VAL A 234 -12.59 12.09 11.81
C VAL A 234 -13.03 10.82 11.07
N LEU A 235 -12.07 10.04 10.57
CA LEU A 235 -12.38 8.72 10.01
C LEU A 235 -12.76 7.78 11.16
N THR A 236 -13.84 7.04 10.99
CA THR A 236 -14.31 6.07 11.97
C THR A 236 -14.25 4.69 11.36
N THR A 237 -13.50 3.78 11.96
CA THR A 237 -13.39 2.38 11.51
C THR A 237 -14.43 1.54 12.24
N TYR A 238 -14.94 0.54 11.54
CA TYR A 238 -15.91 -0.42 12.05
C TYR A 238 -15.43 -1.81 11.69
N THR A 239 -14.89 -2.52 12.68
CA THR A 239 -14.35 -3.87 12.50
C THR A 239 -15.33 -4.88 13.07
N ALA A 240 -15.62 -5.92 12.29
CA ALA A 240 -16.49 -7.01 12.68
C ALA A 240 -15.80 -8.35 12.44
N ASN A 241 -16.05 -9.30 13.33
CA ASN A 241 -15.64 -10.68 13.11
C ASN A 241 -16.40 -11.25 11.91
N CYS A 242 -15.68 -11.97 11.06
CA CYS A 242 -16.21 -12.81 10.00
C CYS A 242 -15.50 -14.18 10.05
N LYS A 243 -16.06 -15.17 9.36
CA LYS A 243 -15.43 -16.49 9.20
C LYS A 243 -15.49 -16.84 7.73
N GLN A 244 -14.51 -16.34 6.99
CA GLN A 244 -14.42 -16.53 5.54
C GLN A 244 -13.00 -16.98 5.18
N LYS A 245 -12.80 -17.31 3.91
CA LYS A 245 -11.49 -17.59 3.33
C LYS A 245 -11.34 -16.77 2.05
N ILE A 246 -10.14 -16.26 1.82
CA ILE A 246 -9.74 -15.71 0.53
C ILE A 246 -8.80 -16.74 -0.09
N GLN A 247 -9.18 -17.27 -1.24
CA GLN A 247 -8.31 -18.13 -2.03
C GLN A 247 -7.52 -17.27 -3.00
N ILE A 248 -6.18 -17.26 -2.88
CA ILE A 248 -5.28 -16.59 -3.83
C ILE A 248 -4.43 -17.68 -4.47
N ALA A 249 -4.65 -17.91 -5.77
CA ALA A 249 -4.12 -19.09 -6.47
C ALA A 249 -4.43 -20.39 -5.70
N ASN A 250 -3.41 -21.10 -5.24
CA ASN A 250 -3.54 -22.36 -4.50
C ASN A 250 -3.47 -22.19 -2.97
N VAL A 251 -3.43 -20.94 -2.48
CA VAL A 251 -3.29 -20.63 -1.05
C VAL A 251 -4.65 -20.18 -0.50
N GLU A 252 -5.11 -20.85 0.55
CA GLU A 252 -6.27 -20.40 1.32
C GLU A 252 -5.82 -19.58 2.51
N ILE A 253 -6.23 -18.31 2.54
CA ILE A 253 -5.90 -17.39 3.63
C ILE A 253 -7.17 -17.17 4.47
N PRO A 254 -7.13 -17.44 5.79
CA PRO A 254 -8.28 -17.22 6.66
C PRO A 254 -8.57 -15.72 6.80
N LEU A 255 -9.84 -15.36 6.64
CA LEU A 255 -10.34 -14.01 6.90
C LEU A 255 -11.25 -14.07 8.13
N ASN A 256 -10.75 -13.53 9.24
CA ASN A 256 -11.39 -13.51 10.54
C ASN A 256 -12.01 -12.14 10.87
N ASN A 257 -11.49 -11.07 10.27
CA ASN A 257 -11.93 -9.71 10.53
C ASN A 257 -12.16 -8.94 9.23
N VAL A 258 -13.27 -8.21 9.17
CA VAL A 258 -13.56 -7.29 8.07
C VAL A 258 -13.83 -5.90 8.62
N THR A 259 -13.26 -4.89 7.98
CA THR A 259 -13.31 -3.50 8.42
C THR A 259 -13.89 -2.63 7.29
N TYR A 260 -14.72 -1.66 7.64
CA TYR A 260 -15.01 -0.52 6.76
C TYR A 260 -14.71 0.80 7.46
N VAL A 261 -14.41 1.83 6.69
CA VAL A 261 -14.18 3.19 7.19
C VAL A 261 -15.36 4.08 6.81
N GLY A 262 -15.98 4.68 7.80
CA GLY A 262 -16.92 5.79 7.66
C GLY A 262 -16.20 7.13 7.71
N GLY A 263 -16.81 8.16 7.09
CA GLY A 263 -16.26 9.52 7.03
C GLY A 263 -15.73 9.93 5.65
N PHE A 264 -15.70 9.02 4.68
CA PHE A 264 -15.41 9.36 3.28
C PHE A 264 -16.56 10.14 2.63
N SER A 265 -16.20 11.07 1.73
CA SER A 265 -17.16 11.72 0.85
C SER A 265 -17.84 10.72 -0.11
N LYS A 266 -19.05 11.03 -0.58
CA LYS A 266 -19.76 10.19 -1.56
C LYS A 266 -18.93 9.92 -2.83
N ALA A 267 -18.12 10.89 -3.25
CA ALA A 267 -17.22 10.75 -4.41
C ALA A 267 -16.08 9.74 -4.13
N GLN A 268 -15.47 9.76 -2.94
CA GLN A 268 -14.45 8.79 -2.55
C GLN A 268 -15.03 7.37 -2.46
N TYR A 269 -16.23 7.22 -1.88
CA TYR A 269 -16.93 5.95 -1.85
C TYR A 269 -17.23 5.41 -3.26
N ALA A 270 -17.71 6.28 -4.17
CA ALA A 270 -17.96 5.92 -5.56
C ALA A 270 -16.66 5.47 -6.27
N MET A 271 -15.55 6.21 -6.10
CA MET A 271 -14.26 5.82 -6.69
C MET A 271 -13.80 4.44 -6.20
N MET A 272 -13.94 4.14 -4.91
CA MET A 272 -13.63 2.81 -4.37
C MET A 272 -14.52 1.74 -5.01
N LYS A 273 -15.84 1.98 -5.08
CA LYS A 273 -16.82 1.03 -5.67
C LYS A 273 -16.56 0.77 -7.16
N PHE A 274 -16.25 1.80 -7.94
CA PHE A 274 -16.04 1.69 -9.38
C PHE A 274 -14.61 1.31 -9.78
N SER A 275 -13.69 1.20 -8.83
CA SER A 275 -12.33 0.69 -9.10
C SER A 275 -12.30 -0.80 -9.48
N GLY A 276 -13.40 -1.53 -9.22
CA GLY A 276 -13.46 -2.98 -9.37
C GLY A 276 -12.66 -3.74 -8.31
N MET A 277 -12.15 -3.04 -7.29
CA MET A 277 -11.48 -3.65 -6.14
C MET A 277 -12.49 -3.98 -5.04
N THR A 278 -12.36 -5.16 -4.48
CA THR A 278 -13.13 -5.65 -3.34
C THR A 278 -12.69 -4.95 -2.06
N GLY A 279 -11.40 -4.68 -1.93
CA GLY A 279 -10.83 -4.00 -0.77
C GLY A 279 -9.31 -4.04 -0.76
N MET A 280 -8.77 -3.61 0.37
CA MET A 280 -7.33 -3.57 0.65
C MET A 280 -7.01 -4.64 1.69
N LEU A 281 -6.02 -5.47 1.40
CA LEU A 281 -5.46 -6.46 2.32
C LEU A 281 -4.31 -5.81 3.08
N GLY A 282 -4.47 -5.70 4.39
CA GLY A 282 -3.43 -5.21 5.29
C GLY A 282 -2.49 -6.34 5.72
N ASN A 283 -1.52 -6.01 6.58
CA ASN A 283 -0.51 -6.98 6.99
C ASN A 283 -1.06 -8.09 7.91
N LYS A 284 -2.12 -7.80 8.66
CA LYS A 284 -2.68 -8.74 9.67
C LYS A 284 -3.10 -10.08 9.06
N ILE A 285 -3.65 -10.07 7.85
CA ILE A 285 -4.10 -11.29 7.17
C ILE A 285 -2.93 -12.21 6.78
N PHE A 286 -1.73 -11.64 6.60
CA PHE A 286 -0.51 -12.36 6.24
C PHE A 286 0.43 -12.60 7.43
N SER A 287 -0.04 -12.38 8.67
CA SER A 287 0.81 -12.39 9.87
C SER A 287 1.59 -13.69 10.11
N ASN A 288 1.10 -14.82 9.57
CA ASN A 288 1.76 -16.13 9.65
C ASN A 288 2.41 -16.56 8.33
N ASN A 289 2.53 -15.65 7.36
CA ASN A 289 2.98 -15.96 6.02
C ASN A 289 4.36 -15.37 5.69
N ILE A 290 4.95 -15.96 4.66
CA ILE A 290 6.12 -15.44 3.94
C ILE A 290 5.67 -15.12 2.51
N MET A 291 6.01 -13.93 2.04
CA MET A 291 5.67 -13.45 0.72
C MET A 291 6.93 -13.21 -0.09
N TYR A 292 7.01 -13.76 -1.30
CA TYR A 292 8.01 -13.41 -2.30
C TYR A 292 7.34 -12.64 -3.43
N ILE A 293 7.82 -11.44 -3.73
CA ILE A 293 7.27 -10.53 -4.74
C ILE A 293 8.36 -10.26 -5.78
N ASP A 294 8.09 -10.61 -7.03
CA ASP A 294 8.94 -10.35 -8.19
C ASP A 294 8.24 -9.36 -9.12
N CYS A 295 8.54 -8.07 -8.96
CA CYS A 295 7.99 -7.02 -9.82
C CYS A 295 8.63 -6.99 -11.21
N THR A 296 9.74 -7.70 -11.44
CA THR A 296 10.35 -7.80 -12.78
C THR A 296 9.56 -8.73 -13.71
N GLN A 297 8.89 -9.73 -13.12
CA GLN A 297 8.10 -10.73 -13.84
C GLN A 297 6.61 -10.71 -13.49
N ASN A 298 6.18 -9.82 -12.57
CA ASN A 298 4.84 -9.81 -12.00
C ASN A 298 4.42 -11.17 -11.42
N LYS A 299 5.38 -11.85 -10.76
CA LYS A 299 5.17 -13.13 -10.08
C LYS A 299 5.24 -12.95 -8.57
N ILE A 300 4.36 -13.63 -7.85
CA ILE A 300 4.32 -13.60 -6.39
C ILE A 300 4.10 -15.02 -5.85
N ALA A 301 4.60 -15.31 -4.66
CA ALA A 301 4.25 -16.51 -3.90
C ALA A 301 3.93 -16.13 -2.44
N ILE A 302 3.05 -16.91 -1.84
CA ILE A 302 2.63 -16.80 -0.44
C ILE A 302 2.76 -18.20 0.17
N GLU A 303 3.42 -18.31 1.32
CA GLU A 303 3.57 -19.55 2.09
C GLU A 303 3.15 -19.32 3.54
#